data_AF-A0A6V8CB96-F1
#
_entry.id   AF-A0A6V8CB96-F1
#
_cell.length_a   1.000
_cell.length_b   1.000
_cell.length_c   1.000
_cell.angle_alpha   90.00
_cell.angle_beta   90.00
_cell.angle_gamma   90.00
#
_symmetry.space_group_name_H-M   'P 1'
#
loop_
_entity.id
_entity.type
_entity.pdbx_description
1 polymer ?
#
loop_
_entity_poly.entity_id
_entity_poly.type
_entity_poly.pdbx_seq_one_letter_code
_entity_poly.pdbx_strand_id
1 'polypeptide(L)'
;GSMLLAGVMLKMGAYGMFRIPIALFPHAVETFQFAIMIFGFVSLVYGAIVCLGQTNLKKMVAYSSVSHMGVILLGIASQQPIGYAAALFMMFAHGIISPMLFAVCGAFKHHY
;
A
#
# COMPACT_ATOMS: atom_id res chain seq x y z
N GLY A 1 -16.41 9.72 -0.09
CA GLY A 1 -16.20 8.28 -0.35
C GLY A 1 -14.73 7.92 -0.49
N SER A 2 -14.09 8.31 -1.60
CA SER A 2 -12.72 7.91 -1.96
C SER A 2 -11.64 8.27 -0.94
N MET A 3 -11.73 9.43 -0.26
CA MET A 3 -10.74 9.80 0.77
C MET A 3 -10.78 8.89 2.02
N LEU A 4 -11.96 8.50 2.48
CA LEU A 4 -12.10 7.57 3.63
C LEU A 4 -11.63 6.17 3.26
N LEU A 5 -11.96 5.70 2.05
CA LEU A 5 -11.54 4.41 1.54
C LEU A 5 -10.01 4.33 1.39
N ALA A 6 -9.42 5.34 0.74
CA ALA A 6 -7.99 5.42 0.54
C ALA A 6 -7.24 5.69 1.85
N GLY A 7 -7.77 6.56 2.71
CA GLY A 7 -7.15 6.98 3.97
C GLY A 7 -7.17 5.95 5.07
N VAL A 8 -8.26 5.17 5.21
CA VAL A 8 -8.48 4.31 6.38
C VAL A 8 -8.56 2.82 6.01
N MET A 9 -9.39 2.42 5.05
CA MET A 9 -9.63 1.00 4.79
C MET A 9 -8.36 0.25 4.35
N LEU A 10 -7.56 0.84 3.46
CA LEU A 10 -6.29 0.26 3.01
C LEU A 10 -5.29 0.05 4.16
N LYS A 11 -5.33 0.92 5.17
CA LYS A 11 -4.43 0.84 6.33
C LYS A 11 -4.88 -0.21 7.32
N MET A 12 -6.18 -0.39 7.49
CA MET A 12 -6.73 -1.49 8.30
C MET A 12 -6.36 -2.85 7.71
N GLY A 13 -6.37 -2.98 6.38
CA GLY A 13 -5.89 -4.19 5.70
C GLY A 13 -4.41 -4.45 5.95
N ALA A 14 -3.56 -3.44 5.76
CA ALA A 14 -2.12 -3.55 6.02
C ALA A 14 -1.81 -3.82 7.51
N TYR A 15 -2.52 -3.18 8.44
CA TYR A 15 -2.40 -3.44 9.87
C TYR A 15 -2.82 -4.87 10.23
N GLY A 16 -3.89 -5.39 9.62
CA GLY A 16 -4.31 -6.78 9.76
C GLY A 16 -3.21 -7.74 9.30
N MET A 17 -2.61 -7.49 8.13
CA MET A 17 -1.48 -8.27 7.61
C MET A 17 -0.19 -8.13 8.43
N PHE A 18 0.00 -7.01 9.12
CA PHE A 18 1.14 -6.81 9.99
C PHE A 18 0.95 -7.52 11.34
N ARG A 19 -0.24 -7.41 11.94
CA ARG A 19 -0.45 -7.84 13.32
C ARG A 19 -0.93 -9.27 13.48
N ILE A 20 -1.80 -9.76 12.59
CA ILE A 20 -2.37 -11.12 12.71
C ILE A 20 -1.30 -12.18 12.37
N PRO A 21 -0.64 -12.16 11.19
CA PRO A 21 0.30 -13.21 10.80
C PRO A 21 1.54 -13.23 11.69
N ILE A 22 2.11 -12.05 11.99
CA ILE A 22 3.36 -11.95 12.76
C ILE A 22 3.14 -12.36 14.23
N ALA A 23 2.01 -11.96 14.85
CA ALA A 23 1.77 -12.25 16.26
C ALA A 23 1.17 -13.63 16.52
N LEU A 24 0.30 -14.13 15.63
CA LEU A 24 -0.43 -15.39 15.85
C LEU A 24 0.23 -16.59 15.14
N PHE A 25 0.94 -16.36 14.02
CA PHE A 25 1.47 -17.43 13.18
C PHE A 25 2.89 -17.15 12.62
N PRO A 26 3.90 -16.92 13.48
CA PRO A 26 5.25 -16.52 13.02
C PRO A 26 5.90 -17.55 12.08
N HIS A 27 5.76 -18.85 12.35
CA HIS A 27 6.28 -19.91 11.46
C HIS A 27 5.57 -19.98 10.10
N ALA A 28 4.30 -19.60 10.03
CA ALA A 28 3.61 -19.53 8.74
C ALA A 28 4.16 -18.39 7.88
N VAL A 29 4.51 -17.24 8.49
CA VAL A 29 5.11 -16.11 7.77
C VAL A 29 6.46 -16.49 7.17
N GLU A 30 7.28 -17.26 7.89
CA GLU A 30 8.56 -17.79 7.38
C GLU A 30 8.33 -18.73 6.18
N THR A 31 7.35 -19.64 6.29
CA THR A 31 7.04 -20.61 5.22
C THR A 31 6.55 -19.93 3.94
N PHE A 32 5.72 -18.89 4.08
CA PHE A 32 5.15 -18.13 2.96
C PHE A 32 5.95 -16.89 2.57
N GLN A 33 7.12 -16.67 3.17
CA GLN A 33 7.92 -15.46 2.98
C GLN A 33 8.18 -15.17 1.50
N PHE A 34 8.60 -16.19 0.73
CA PHE A 34 8.88 -16.05 -0.69
C PHE A 34 7.63 -15.70 -1.51
N ALA A 35 6.48 -16.30 -1.17
CA ALA A 35 5.21 -15.98 -1.82
C ALA A 35 4.80 -14.52 -1.55
N ILE A 36 4.88 -14.05 -0.30
CA ILE A 36 4.58 -12.67 0.08
C ILE A 36 5.53 -11.70 -0.65
N MET A 37 6.80 -12.07 -0.78
CA MET A 37 7.80 -11.28 -1.49
C MET A 37 7.45 -11.14 -2.98
N ILE A 38 7.07 -12.23 -3.65
CA ILE A 38 6.61 -12.19 -5.05
C ILE A 38 5.38 -11.29 -5.18
N PHE A 39 4.35 -11.47 -4.34
CA PHE A 39 3.15 -10.63 -4.40
C PHE A 39 3.46 -9.16 -4.15
N GLY A 40 4.34 -8.85 -3.19
CA GLY A 40 4.80 -7.50 -2.91
C GLY A 40 5.52 -6.87 -4.10
N PHE A 41 6.44 -7.62 -4.72
CA PHE A 41 7.18 -7.17 -5.89
C PHE A 41 6.28 -6.95 -7.11
N VAL A 42 5.38 -7.90 -7.40
CA VAL A 42 4.40 -7.77 -8.48
C VAL A 42 3.51 -6.57 -8.25
N SER A 43 2.96 -6.39 -7.04
CA SER A 43 2.14 -5.23 -6.69
C SER A 43 2.90 -3.91 -6.88
N LEU A 44 4.17 -3.88 -6.47
CA LEU A 44 5.04 -2.72 -6.59
C LEU A 44 5.28 -2.34 -8.06
N VAL A 45 5.76 -3.28 -8.87
CA VAL A 45 6.16 -3.03 -10.26
C VAL A 45 4.94 -2.89 -11.16
N TYR A 46 4.02 -3.84 -11.12
CA TYR A 46 2.84 -3.83 -11.98
C TYR A 46 1.92 -2.65 -11.64
N GLY A 47 1.72 -2.35 -10.35
CA GLY A 47 0.95 -1.19 -9.92
C GLY A 47 1.53 0.12 -10.45
N ALA A 48 2.86 0.26 -10.47
CA ALA A 48 3.53 1.43 -11.02
C ALA A 48 3.34 1.56 -12.55
N ILE A 49 3.52 0.46 -13.29
CA ILE A 49 3.34 0.45 -14.75
C ILE A 49 1.89 0.81 -15.11
N VAL A 50 0.91 0.18 -14.45
CA VAL A 50 -0.50 0.46 -14.70
C VAL A 50 -0.86 1.90 -14.34
N CYS A 51 -0.26 2.46 -13.28
CA CYS A 51 -0.42 3.87 -12.90
C CYS A 51 0.04 4.82 -14.00
N LEU A 52 1.20 4.57 -14.61
CA LEU A 52 1.73 5.39 -15.72
C LEU A 52 0.83 5.37 -16.95
N GLY A 53 0.13 4.26 -17.19
CA GLY A 53 -0.82 4.14 -18.30
C GLY A 53 -2.20 4.78 -18.06
N GLN A 54 -2.48 5.30 -16.86
CA GLN A 54 -3.78 5.89 -16.57
C GLN A 54 -3.87 7.35 -17.04
N THR A 55 -4.95 7.68 -17.75
CA THR A 55 -5.28 9.07 -18.13
C THR A 55 -6.16 9.78 -17.10
N ASN A 56 -6.81 9.03 -16.20
CA ASN A 56 -7.67 9.58 -15.17
C ASN A 56 -6.91 9.78 -13.85
N LEU A 57 -6.84 11.02 -13.37
CA LEU A 57 -6.13 11.39 -12.14
C LEU A 57 -6.55 10.57 -10.91
N LYS A 58 -7.86 10.32 -10.70
CA LYS A 58 -8.31 9.52 -9.56
C LYS A 58 -7.87 8.06 -9.66
N LYS A 59 -7.81 7.51 -10.88
CA LYS A 59 -7.27 6.16 -11.12
C LYS A 59 -5.76 6.12 -10.94
N MET A 60 -5.02 7.14 -11.39
CA MET A 60 -3.58 7.24 -11.16
C MET A 60 -3.26 7.16 -9.66
N VAL A 61 -3.92 7.97 -8.83
CA VAL A 61 -3.72 7.97 -7.37
C VAL A 61 -4.14 6.62 -6.74
N ALA A 62 -5.16 5.95 -7.28
CA ALA A 62 -5.54 4.62 -6.82
C ALA A 62 -4.46 3.56 -7.12
N TYR A 63 -3.92 3.53 -8.35
CA TYR A 63 -2.89 2.55 -8.73
C TYR A 63 -1.53 2.84 -8.10
N SER A 64 -1.16 4.11 -7.88
CA SER A 64 0.02 4.44 -7.08
C SER A 64 -0.10 3.91 -5.65
N SER A 65 -1.31 3.91 -5.08
CA SER A 65 -1.58 3.32 -3.77
C SER A 65 -1.34 1.80 -3.75
N VAL A 66 -1.72 1.08 -4.80
CA VAL A 66 -1.44 -0.37 -4.95
C VAL A 66 0.06 -0.64 -4.99
N SER A 67 0.83 0.17 -5.74
CA SER A 67 2.28 0.05 -5.79
C SER A 67 2.92 0.28 -4.42
N HIS A 68 2.49 1.31 -3.69
CA HIS A 68 2.96 1.62 -2.34
C HIS A 68 2.60 0.53 -1.31
N MET A 69 1.46 -0.15 -1.44
CA MET A 69 1.15 -1.31 -0.58
C MET A 69 2.09 -2.50 -0.85
N GLY A 70 2.62 -2.62 -2.07
CA GLY A 70 3.66 -3.61 -2.40
C GLY A 70 4.94 -3.41 -1.57
N VAL A 71 5.33 -2.16 -1.30
CA VAL A 71 6.47 -1.83 -0.42
C VAL A 71 6.24 -2.34 1.01
N ILE A 72 5.02 -2.21 1.52
CA ILE A 72 4.65 -2.69 2.86
C ILE A 72 4.75 -4.22 2.92
N LEU A 73 4.25 -4.93 1.91
CA LEU A 73 4.36 -6.39 1.81
C LEU A 73 5.83 -6.85 1.76
N LEU A 74 6.68 -6.17 1.01
CA LEU A 74 8.11 -6.46 0.96
C LEU A 74 8.79 -6.19 2.31
N GLY A 75 8.40 -5.12 3.01
CA GLY A 75 8.88 -4.83 4.36
C GLY A 75 8.50 -5.92 5.36
N ILE A 76 7.28 -6.46 5.28
CA ILE A 76 6.84 -7.61 6.09
C ILE A 76 7.63 -8.87 5.72
N ALA A 77 7.78 -9.17 4.43
CA ALA A 77 8.52 -10.34 3.95
C ALA A 77 10.01 -10.30 4.28
N SER A 78 10.59 -9.13 4.56
CA SER A 78 12.00 -9.02 4.95
C SER A 78 12.30 -9.66 6.31
N GLN A 79 11.30 -9.75 7.18
CA GLN A 79 11.41 -10.18 8.57
C GLN A 79 12.51 -9.48 9.40
N GLN A 80 12.95 -8.28 8.97
CA GLN A 80 13.97 -7.52 9.69
C GLN A 80 13.39 -6.28 10.37
N PRO A 81 13.95 -5.87 11.53
CA PRO A 81 13.49 -4.68 12.25
C PRO A 81 13.46 -3.43 11.36
N ILE A 82 14.46 -3.27 10.49
CA ILE A 82 14.53 -2.15 9.55
C ILE A 82 13.41 -2.19 8.50
N GLY A 83 13.04 -3.38 8.00
CA GLY A 83 11.97 -3.54 7.01
C GLY A 83 10.58 -3.36 7.61
N TYR A 84 10.41 -3.79 8.86
CA TYR A 84 9.21 -3.50 9.65
C TYR A 84 9.04 -2.01 9.91
N ALA A 85 10.11 -1.31 10.30
CA ALA A 85 10.09 0.14 10.46
C ALA A 85 9.75 0.86 9.15
N ALA A 86 10.34 0.42 8.03
CA ALA A 86 10.04 0.97 6.71
C ALA A 86 8.57 0.77 6.30
N ALA A 87 8.02 -0.43 6.53
CA ALA A 87 6.61 -0.73 6.26
C ALA A 87 5.66 0.16 7.08
N LEU A 88 5.93 0.33 8.38
CA LEU A 88 5.13 1.19 9.26
C LEU A 88 5.21 2.65 8.86
N PHE A 89 6.42 3.15 8.55
CA PHE A 89 6.60 4.50 8.06
C PHE A 89 5.84 4.73 6.75
N MET A 90 5.89 3.75 5.84
CA MET A 90 5.18 3.81 4.56
C MET A 90 3.66 3.84 4.74
N MET A 91 3.12 3.03 5.67
CA MET A 91 1.70 3.06 6.03
C MET A 91 1.26 4.43 6.52
N PHE A 92 2.06 5.05 7.39
CA PHE A 92 1.79 6.37 7.94
C PHE A 92 1.88 7.47 6.88
N ALA A 93 2.98 7.53 6.12
CA ALA A 93 3.18 8.51 5.06
C ALA A 93 2.07 8.43 3.99
N HIS A 94 1.75 7.21 3.53
CA HIS A 94 0.66 6.99 2.59
C HIS A 94 -0.73 7.28 3.20
N GLY A 95 -0.85 7.17 4.53
CA GLY A 95 -1.97 7.67 5.34
C GLY A 95 -2.31 9.11 5.10
N ILE A 96 -1.30 9.95 4.96
CA ILE A 96 -1.45 11.39 4.83
C ILE A 96 -1.54 11.77 3.34
N ILE A 97 -0.61 11.26 2.53
CA ILE A 97 -0.45 11.68 1.13
C ILE A 97 -1.64 11.26 0.27
N SER A 98 -2.11 10.02 0.39
CA SER A 98 -3.20 9.50 -0.46
C SER A 98 -4.51 10.28 -0.36
N PRO A 99 -5.09 10.53 0.85
CA PRO A 99 -6.30 11.33 0.94
C PRO A 99 -6.11 12.78 0.48
N MET A 100 -4.94 13.39 0.71
CA MET A 100 -4.63 14.73 0.19
C MET A 100 -4.64 14.75 -1.35
N LEU A 101 -4.01 13.77 -2.00
CA LEU A 101 -4.04 13.65 -3.46
C LEU A 101 -5.46 13.42 -3.99
N PHE A 102 -6.26 12.58 -3.32
CA PHE A 102 -7.67 12.40 -3.69
C PHE A 102 -8.50 13.68 -3.52
N ALA A 103 -8.20 14.52 -2.52
CA ALA A 103 -8.84 15.83 -2.34
C ALA A 103 -8.49 16.78 -3.49
N VAL A 104 -7.21 16.87 -3.86
CA VAL A 104 -6.73 17.71 -4.98
C VAL A 104 -7.35 17.24 -6.31
N CYS A 105 -7.37 15.93 -6.59
CA CYS A 105 -8.05 15.40 -7.78
C CYS A 105 -9.56 15.66 -7.76
N GLY A 106 -10.16 15.74 -6.57
CA GLY A 106 -11.56 16.13 -6.39
C GLY A 106 -11.80 17.58 -6.77
N ALA A 107 -10.98 18.50 -6.27
CA ALA A 107 -11.05 19.93 -6.57
C ALA A 107 -10.81 20.20 -8.07
N PHE A 108 -9.78 19.58 -8.66
CA PHE A 108 -9.45 19.75 -10.08
C PHE A 108 -10.63 19.39 -11.00
N LYS A 109 -11.31 18.26 -10.73
CA LYS A 109 -12.48 17.81 -11.51
C LYS A 109 -13.74 18.66 -11.27
N HIS A 110 -13.79 19.44 -10.20
CA HIS A 110 -14.91 20.34 -9.95
C HIS A 110 -14.72 21.70 -10.65
N HIS A 111 -13.48 22.07 -10.93
CA HIS A 111 -13.13 23.33 -11.58
C HIS A 111 -12.94 23.24 -13.11
N TYR A 112 -12.67 22.04 -13.63
CA TYR A 112 -12.52 21.73 -15.06
C TYR A 112 -13.31 20.46 -15.42
#